data_AF-A0ABD3PN05-F1
#
_entry.id   AF-A0ABD3PN05-F1
#
_cell.length_a   1.000
_cell.length_b   1.000
_cell.length_c   1.000
_cell.angle_alpha   90.00
_cell.angle_beta   90.00
_cell.angle_gamma   90.00
#
_symmetry.space_group_name_H-M   'P 1'
#
loop_
_entity.id
_entity.type
_entity.pdbx_description
1 polymer ?
#
loop_
_entity_poly.entity_id
_entity_poly.type
_entity_poly.pdbx_seq_one_letter_code
_entity_poly.pdbx_strand_id
1 'polypeptide(L)'
;MPSMVYATLPHADNGVAMQQQQSRNHIKPDDRRYRLGVKVNFIFMLMLIFICELLFVKPRFLREQSTLSLKQNMVNSNPTQRWTTPIATVTHNQATTPNSPYAIANVSTTPLFYHISPGSTGSRSLYHAACHAGFPSIHHKSFCIASSRGIATVAREVVVGVRAHYELLRLYSLAGECCKLWNKGGLEEPIHDDDDAVEEKALLSPLCFTPLDEWADQVRHHLRTVMQSGLVGLFDTPYPYLAPQVLDLAKQWRTSTILAMTERDPTSWAKSRIKHGLLLCREEYSYKRLGSSEFDVLGCITRAYQWNNLTISTNHESKPPNVATLHFWDVFRYRSHHEEIDSEFQIGLEHQMEHHQTIYLPLARYTPNFFGVTHNKSTTDKQNTAQHHHINEKDVSRDIRHHVLSAKKSSSRHDYNVSLKCRGRVNWDMKHDAFIELYHLPKTCDFMEGTEMIPLMSFGFH
;
A
#
# COMPACT_ATOMS: atom_id res chain seq x y z
N MET A 1 -16.29 -43.97 19.74
CA MET A 1 -17.29 -43.23 20.54
C MET A 1 -16.65 -42.80 21.85
N PRO A 2 -16.52 -41.49 22.10
CA PRO A 2 -16.51 -40.94 23.45
C PRO A 2 -17.65 -39.93 23.65
N SER A 3 -18.27 -40.01 24.82
CA SER A 3 -19.44 -39.25 25.27
C SER A 3 -19.19 -37.75 25.39
N MET A 4 -20.14 -36.96 24.87
CA MET A 4 -20.27 -35.54 25.17
C MET A 4 -20.88 -35.35 26.56
N VAL A 5 -20.26 -34.49 27.36
CA VAL A 5 -20.84 -33.95 28.59
C VAL A 5 -21.33 -32.54 28.29
N TYR A 6 -22.64 -32.32 28.38
CA TYR A 6 -23.28 -31.01 28.30
C TYR A 6 -23.10 -30.27 29.62
N ALA A 7 -22.59 -29.03 29.57
CA ALA A 7 -22.60 -28.10 30.68
C ALA A 7 -23.82 -27.16 30.56
N THR A 8 -24.67 -27.19 31.58
CA THR A 8 -25.83 -26.32 31.82
C THR A 8 -25.41 -24.91 32.22
N LEU A 9 -26.03 -23.91 31.59
CA LEU A 9 -26.00 -22.49 31.98
C LEU A 9 -27.11 -22.19 33.00
N PRO A 10 -26.88 -21.35 34.02
CA PRO A 10 -27.96 -20.82 34.85
C PRO A 10 -28.52 -19.52 34.27
N HIS A 11 -29.86 -19.48 34.20
CA HIS A 11 -30.68 -18.28 34.06
C HIS A 11 -30.47 -17.32 35.24
N ALA A 12 -30.34 -16.03 34.95
CA ALA A 12 -30.59 -14.97 35.91
C ALA A 12 -31.47 -13.91 35.24
N ASP A 13 -32.73 -13.89 35.65
CA ASP A 13 -33.64 -12.76 35.53
C ASP A 13 -33.04 -11.53 36.22
N ASN A 14 -33.20 -10.35 35.61
CA ASN A 14 -33.42 -9.09 36.33
C ASN A 14 -33.94 -8.04 35.35
N GLY A 15 -35.23 -7.73 35.47
CA GLY A 15 -35.84 -6.56 34.87
C GLY A 15 -35.35 -5.28 35.55
N VAL A 16 -35.14 -4.22 34.76
CA VAL A 16 -34.95 -2.86 35.29
C VAL A 16 -35.84 -1.90 34.51
N ALA A 17 -36.64 -1.18 35.29
CA ALA A 17 -37.66 -0.25 34.89
C ALA A 17 -37.11 1.03 34.26
N MET A 18 -37.87 1.55 33.29
CA MET A 18 -37.80 2.94 32.84
C MET A 18 -38.14 3.88 34.00
N GLN A 19 -37.25 4.83 34.29
CA GLN A 19 -37.57 5.98 35.10
C GLN A 19 -37.15 7.26 34.36
N GLN A 20 -38.18 7.98 33.90
CA GLN A 20 -38.07 9.37 33.43
C GLN A 20 -37.64 10.25 34.60
N GLN A 21 -36.54 10.98 34.41
CA GLN A 21 -36.16 12.06 35.33
C GLN A 21 -36.22 13.39 34.58
N GLN A 22 -37.29 14.13 34.87
CA GLN A 22 -37.42 15.55 34.60
C GLN A 22 -36.43 16.30 35.51
N SER A 23 -35.61 17.18 34.94
CA SER A 23 -35.01 18.28 35.71
C SER A 23 -35.27 19.61 35.00
N ARG A 24 -36.00 20.47 35.72
CA ARG A 24 -36.13 21.91 35.47
C ARG A 24 -34.76 22.54 35.73
N ASN A 25 -34.34 23.47 34.87
CA ASN A 25 -33.46 24.56 35.30
C ASN A 25 -33.68 25.84 34.50
N HIS A 26 -33.59 26.93 35.25
CA HIS A 26 -33.89 28.32 34.96
C HIS A 26 -33.23 28.89 33.69
N ILE A 27 -34.03 29.60 32.89
CA ILE A 27 -33.59 30.54 31.86
C ILE A 27 -33.46 31.93 32.50
N LYS A 28 -32.27 32.53 32.44
CA LYS A 28 -32.09 33.99 32.46
C LYS A 28 -31.85 34.45 31.02
N PRO A 29 -32.49 35.53 30.54
CA PRO A 29 -32.22 36.08 29.22
C PRO A 29 -30.95 36.93 29.30
N ASP A 30 -29.98 36.64 28.43
CA ASP A 30 -28.81 37.49 28.25
C ASP A 30 -28.83 38.10 26.84
N ASP A 31 -28.60 39.40 26.85
CA ASP A 31 -28.96 40.37 25.83
C ASP A 31 -27.77 40.59 24.91
N ARG A 32 -27.68 39.81 23.81
CA ARG A 32 -26.72 40.05 22.71
C ARG A 32 -27.31 39.68 21.36
N ARG A 33 -28.27 40.48 20.89
CA ARG A 33 -28.50 40.67 19.45
C ARG A 33 -27.94 42.03 19.05
N TYR A 34 -27.61 42.18 17.77
CA TYR A 34 -26.92 43.31 17.12
C TYR A 34 -25.39 43.28 17.11
N ARG A 35 -24.80 42.37 16.30
CA ARG A 35 -23.61 42.64 15.46
C ARG A 35 -23.20 41.47 14.53
N LEU A 36 -24.17 40.76 13.93
CA LEU A 36 -23.87 39.65 12.99
C LEU A 36 -24.51 39.77 11.60
N GLY A 37 -24.99 40.96 11.21
CA GLY A 37 -25.67 41.15 9.91
C GLY A 37 -24.79 41.57 8.74
N VAL A 38 -23.53 41.98 8.95
CA VAL A 38 -22.73 42.64 7.89
C VAL A 38 -21.58 41.76 7.37
N LYS A 39 -21.11 40.77 8.13
CA LYS A 39 -19.96 39.93 7.73
C LYS A 39 -20.34 38.73 6.84
N VAL A 40 -21.58 38.25 6.90
CA VAL A 40 -22.02 37.08 6.11
C VAL A 40 -22.19 37.43 4.63
N ASN A 41 -22.64 38.64 4.30
CA ASN A 41 -22.81 39.07 2.91
C ASN A 41 -21.48 39.28 2.15
N PHE A 42 -20.39 39.65 2.84
CA PHE A 42 -19.11 39.89 2.18
C PHE A 42 -18.41 38.59 1.76
N ILE A 43 -18.49 37.55 2.61
CA ILE A 43 -17.93 36.22 2.29
C ILE A 43 -18.70 35.56 1.14
N PHE A 44 -20.03 35.72 1.11
CA PHE A 44 -20.86 35.18 0.04
C PHE A 44 -20.60 35.88 -1.30
N MET A 45 -20.35 37.20 -1.29
CA MET A 45 -20.00 37.95 -2.50
C MET A 45 -18.62 37.58 -3.05
N LEU A 46 -17.61 37.39 -2.18
CA LEU A 46 -16.27 36.94 -2.60
C LEU A 46 -16.27 35.52 -3.17
N MET A 47 -17.08 34.62 -2.61
CA MET A 47 -17.27 33.27 -3.16
C MET A 47 -17.93 33.31 -4.54
N LEU A 48 -18.92 34.18 -4.76
CA LEU A 48 -19.56 34.35 -6.08
C LEU A 48 -18.60 34.94 -7.13
N ILE A 49 -17.75 35.89 -6.75
CA ILE A 49 -16.71 36.44 -7.65
C ILE A 49 -15.70 35.36 -8.03
N PHE A 50 -15.27 34.53 -7.06
CA PHE A 50 -14.31 33.46 -7.32
C PHE A 50 -14.90 32.33 -8.19
N ILE A 51 -16.19 32.02 -8.01
CA ILE A 51 -16.91 31.05 -8.87
C ILE A 51 -17.11 31.61 -10.28
N CYS A 52 -17.39 32.91 -10.45
CA CYS A 52 -17.46 33.54 -11.77
C CYS A 52 -16.08 33.55 -12.47
N GLU A 53 -14.99 33.85 -11.77
CA GLU A 53 -13.63 33.76 -12.33
C GLU A 53 -13.28 32.32 -12.79
N LEU A 54 -13.66 31.30 -12.02
CA LEU A 54 -13.43 29.90 -12.38
C LEU A 54 -14.29 29.42 -13.56
N LEU A 55 -15.49 29.98 -13.77
CA LEU A 55 -16.37 29.60 -14.86
C LEU A 55 -16.08 30.33 -16.18
N PHE A 56 -15.39 31.48 -16.14
CA PHE A 56 -15.07 32.28 -17.34
C PHE A 56 -13.61 32.21 -17.81
N VAL A 57 -12.69 31.63 -17.02
CA VAL A 57 -11.31 31.37 -17.46
C VAL A 57 -11.24 30.00 -18.18
N LYS A 58 -11.54 30.00 -19.49
CA LYS A 58 -11.16 28.91 -20.40
C LYS A 58 -9.63 28.78 -20.42
N PRO A 59 -9.03 27.58 -20.22
CA PRO A 59 -7.60 27.40 -20.43
C PRO A 59 -7.34 27.29 -21.93
N ARG A 60 -7.03 28.43 -22.57
CA ARG A 60 -6.55 28.51 -23.96
C ARG A 60 -5.03 28.57 -24.06
N PHE A 61 -4.32 28.22 -23.00
CA PHE A 61 -2.88 28.40 -22.88
C PHE A 61 -2.25 27.14 -22.29
N LEU A 62 -1.98 26.15 -23.13
CA LEU A 62 -1.00 25.05 -22.97
C LEU A 62 -1.16 24.08 -24.18
N ARG A 63 -1.04 24.59 -25.42
CA ARG A 63 -1.00 23.74 -26.63
C ARG A 63 -0.14 24.33 -27.75
N GLU A 64 0.98 24.99 -27.41
CA GLU A 64 1.84 25.60 -28.44
C GLU A 64 3.36 25.54 -28.19
N GLN A 65 3.87 24.77 -27.21
CA GLN A 65 5.31 24.64 -26.99
C GLN A 65 5.91 23.24 -27.23
N SER A 66 5.13 22.26 -27.69
CA SER A 66 5.63 20.89 -27.93
C SER A 66 5.64 20.45 -29.40
N THR A 67 5.36 21.34 -30.36
CA THR A 67 5.27 20.99 -31.80
C THR A 67 6.37 21.59 -32.69
N LEU A 68 7.39 22.27 -32.13
CA LEU A 68 8.42 22.98 -32.91
C LEU A 68 9.81 22.33 -32.96
N SER A 69 9.97 21.07 -32.52
CA SER A 69 11.27 20.36 -32.59
C SER A 69 11.22 18.95 -33.22
N LEU A 70 10.12 18.57 -33.88
CA LEU A 70 9.98 17.20 -34.44
C LEU A 70 9.41 17.20 -35.87
N LYS A 71 9.90 18.09 -36.73
CA LYS A 71 9.49 18.18 -38.14
C LYS A 71 10.64 18.20 -39.15
N GLN A 72 11.76 17.54 -38.85
CA GLN A 72 12.87 17.53 -39.80
C GLN A 72 13.56 16.20 -40.09
N ASN A 73 12.99 15.04 -39.75
CA ASN A 73 13.50 13.76 -40.27
C ASN A 73 12.45 12.64 -40.19
N MET A 74 11.50 12.58 -41.11
CA MET A 74 10.88 11.33 -41.55
C MET A 74 10.37 11.50 -42.99
N VAL A 75 11.22 11.12 -43.95
CA VAL A 75 10.86 10.95 -45.35
C VAL A 75 10.50 9.47 -45.56
N ASN A 76 9.32 9.24 -46.12
CA ASN A 76 8.82 8.04 -46.81
C ASN A 76 8.82 6.70 -46.05
N SER A 77 7.64 6.32 -45.55
CA SER A 77 7.14 4.93 -45.69
C SER A 77 5.61 4.91 -45.74
N ASN A 78 5.08 4.16 -46.71
CA ASN A 78 3.66 4.02 -47.03
C ASN A 78 2.86 3.36 -45.89
N PRO A 79 1.60 3.75 -45.61
CA PRO A 79 0.77 3.11 -44.61
C PRO A 79 -0.18 2.09 -45.28
N THR A 80 0.13 0.81 -45.21
CA THR A 80 -0.88 -0.27 -45.26
C THR A 80 -0.24 -1.60 -44.87
N GLN A 81 -0.02 -1.79 -43.56
CA GLN A 81 0.14 -3.14 -43.01
C GLN A 81 -0.49 -3.18 -41.62
N ARG A 82 -1.59 -3.92 -41.53
CA ARG A 82 -2.34 -4.19 -40.31
C ARG A 82 -1.52 -5.20 -39.51
N TRP A 83 -0.86 -4.75 -38.45
CA TRP A 83 -0.10 -5.63 -37.56
C TRP A 83 -1.06 -6.25 -36.53
N THR A 84 -1.46 -7.49 -36.76
CA THR A 84 -1.86 -8.39 -35.66
C THR A 84 -0.57 -8.98 -35.09
N THR A 85 0.01 -8.33 -34.09
CA THR A 85 1.07 -8.94 -33.29
C THR A 85 0.44 -9.93 -32.32
N PRO A 86 0.82 -11.23 -32.36
CA PRO A 86 0.44 -12.15 -31.32
C PRO A 86 1.09 -11.70 -30.00
N ILE A 87 0.28 -11.60 -28.95
CA ILE A 87 0.76 -11.41 -27.57
C ILE A 87 1.72 -12.56 -27.29
N ALA A 88 3.01 -12.25 -27.19
CA ALA A 88 4.01 -13.21 -26.79
C ALA A 88 3.70 -13.65 -25.36
N THR A 89 3.18 -14.86 -25.20
CA THR A 89 3.13 -15.53 -23.91
C THR A 89 4.58 -15.76 -23.50
N VAL A 90 5.10 -14.90 -22.62
CA VAL A 90 6.41 -15.12 -22.00
C VAL A 90 6.24 -16.32 -21.07
N THR A 91 6.34 -17.53 -21.63
CA THR A 91 6.50 -18.74 -20.83
C THR A 91 7.81 -18.59 -20.08
N HIS A 92 7.70 -18.28 -18.79
CA HIS A 92 8.80 -18.21 -17.84
C HIS A 92 9.34 -19.63 -17.58
N ASN A 93 9.97 -20.23 -18.58
CA ASN A 93 10.72 -21.46 -18.41
C ASN A 93 11.98 -21.11 -17.60
N GLN A 94 11.88 -21.22 -16.27
CA GLN A 94 13.03 -21.24 -15.36
C GLN A 94 13.81 -22.53 -15.58
N ALA A 95 14.51 -22.63 -16.71
CA ALA A 95 15.67 -23.49 -16.80
C ALA A 95 16.73 -22.90 -15.87
N THR A 96 16.91 -23.55 -14.73
CA THR A 96 17.98 -23.29 -13.76
C THR A 96 19.32 -23.54 -14.42
N THR A 97 19.84 -22.58 -15.17
CA THR A 97 21.27 -22.57 -15.53
C THR A 97 22.07 -22.26 -14.26
N PRO A 98 22.88 -23.19 -13.74
CA PRO A 98 23.53 -23.06 -12.44
C PRO A 98 24.64 -21.99 -12.37
N ASN A 99 24.90 -21.27 -13.45
CA ASN A 99 25.93 -20.24 -13.55
C ASN A 99 25.37 -18.84 -13.85
N SER A 100 24.15 -18.54 -13.41
CA SER A 100 23.64 -17.17 -13.52
C SER A 100 24.47 -16.25 -12.60
N PRO A 101 25.18 -15.23 -13.12
CA PRO A 101 25.90 -14.24 -12.31
C PRO A 101 24.96 -13.34 -11.49
N TYR A 102 23.70 -13.75 -11.33
CA TYR A 102 22.62 -13.13 -10.58
C TYR A 102 22.20 -13.98 -9.36
N ALA A 103 22.91 -15.07 -9.03
CA ALA A 103 22.64 -15.84 -7.83
C ALA A 103 22.88 -14.98 -6.57
N ILE A 104 21.79 -14.50 -5.96
CA ILE A 104 21.82 -13.82 -4.68
C ILE A 104 22.21 -14.85 -3.62
N ALA A 105 23.12 -14.50 -2.71
CA ALA A 105 23.46 -15.36 -1.58
C ALA A 105 22.18 -15.82 -0.87
N ASN A 106 22.12 -17.10 -0.50
CA ASN A 106 20.90 -17.68 0.05
C ASN A 106 20.37 -16.83 1.22
N VAL A 107 21.20 -16.41 2.18
CA VAL A 107 20.76 -15.61 3.35
C VAL A 107 21.38 -14.21 3.33
N SER A 108 20.55 -13.17 3.47
CA SER A 108 21.01 -11.78 3.60
C SER A 108 21.53 -11.53 5.02
N THR A 109 22.76 -11.04 5.13
CA THR A 109 23.33 -10.65 6.42
C THR A 109 22.77 -9.33 6.96
N THR A 110 21.97 -8.63 6.15
CA THR A 110 21.45 -7.31 6.44
C THR A 110 20.23 -7.38 7.37
N PRO A 111 20.24 -6.67 8.52
CA PRO A 111 19.07 -6.59 9.39
C PRO A 111 17.88 -5.93 8.67
N LEU A 112 16.67 -6.38 8.98
CA LEU A 112 15.44 -5.81 8.45
C LEU A 112 14.75 -4.95 9.52
N PHE A 113 14.51 -3.68 9.21
CA PHE A 113 13.64 -2.79 9.95
C PHE A 113 12.30 -2.69 9.19
N TYR A 114 11.27 -3.34 9.72
CA TYR A 114 9.99 -3.48 9.04
C TYR A 114 8.88 -2.77 9.82
N HIS A 115 8.24 -1.78 9.19
CA HIS A 115 7.06 -1.12 9.75
C HIS A 115 5.77 -1.77 9.25
N ILE A 116 5.01 -2.35 10.17
CA ILE A 116 3.85 -3.21 9.86
C ILE A 116 2.50 -2.49 9.88
N SER A 117 2.42 -1.25 10.37
CA SER A 117 1.15 -0.53 10.42
C SER A 117 0.81 0.10 9.07
N PRO A 118 -0.43 -0.04 8.58
CA PRO A 118 -0.87 0.69 7.39
C PRO A 118 -1.04 2.19 7.68
N GLY A 119 -0.95 3.00 6.62
CA GLY A 119 -1.20 4.44 6.64
C GLY A 119 0.05 5.27 6.34
N SER A 120 -0.15 6.45 5.76
CA SER A 120 0.91 7.25 5.15
C SER A 120 1.73 8.08 6.14
N THR A 121 1.09 8.73 7.12
CA THR A 121 1.79 9.69 8.00
C THR A 121 2.88 9.03 8.85
N GLY A 122 2.55 7.93 9.53
CA GLY A 122 3.50 7.25 10.43
C GLY A 122 4.60 6.53 9.66
N SER A 123 4.24 5.81 8.60
CA SER A 123 5.19 5.09 7.75
C SER A 123 6.15 6.04 7.03
N ARG A 124 5.68 7.19 6.55
CA ARG A 124 6.52 8.21 5.91
C ARG A 124 7.53 8.82 6.87
N SER A 125 7.13 9.13 8.10
CA SER A 125 8.05 9.65 9.12
C SER A 125 9.14 8.65 9.45
N LEU A 126 8.79 7.37 9.61
CA LEU A 126 9.77 6.30 9.85
C LEU A 126 10.71 6.09 8.66
N TYR A 127 10.17 6.12 7.44
CA TYR A 127 10.95 6.05 6.21
C TYR A 127 11.97 7.18 6.13
N HIS A 128 11.55 8.43 6.33
CA HIS A 128 12.47 9.58 6.31
C HIS A 128 13.56 9.45 7.38
N ALA A 129 13.18 9.06 8.60
CA ALA A 129 14.10 8.85 9.71
C ALA A 129 15.13 7.74 9.40
N ALA A 130 14.72 6.66 8.74
CA ALA A 130 15.60 5.59 8.28
C ALA A 130 16.57 6.06 7.18
N CYS A 131 16.10 6.84 6.20
CA CYS A 131 16.97 7.46 5.20
C CYS A 131 18.03 8.37 5.86
N HIS A 132 17.59 9.21 6.80
CA HIS A 132 18.47 10.10 7.56
C HIS A 132 19.49 9.32 8.41
N ALA A 133 19.09 8.14 8.89
CA ALA A 133 19.95 7.22 9.61
C ALA A 133 20.96 6.49 8.71
N GLY A 134 20.89 6.64 7.38
CA GLY A 134 21.82 6.04 6.43
C GLY A 134 21.39 4.66 5.91
N PHE A 135 20.13 4.27 6.11
CA PHE A 135 19.66 2.93 5.78
C PHE A 135 18.92 2.87 4.44
N PRO A 136 19.33 2.00 3.50
CA PRO A 136 18.61 1.78 2.25
C PRO A 136 17.17 1.36 2.53
N SER A 137 16.22 2.20 2.11
CA SER A 137 14.82 2.07 2.51
C SER A 137 13.87 2.38 1.37
N ILE A 138 12.65 1.84 1.49
CA ILE A 138 11.55 2.04 0.55
C ILE A 138 10.24 2.34 1.25
N HIS A 139 9.42 3.20 0.64
CA HIS A 139 8.13 3.65 1.14
C HIS A 139 7.17 3.88 -0.02
N HIS A 140 6.23 2.96 -0.21
CA HIS A 140 5.29 2.99 -1.34
C HIS A 140 6.05 3.33 -2.64
N LYS A 141 5.69 4.39 -3.36
CA LYS A 141 6.36 4.75 -4.62
C LYS A 141 7.79 5.32 -4.47
N SER A 142 8.33 5.46 -3.26
CA SER A 142 9.58 6.18 -2.99
C SER A 142 10.70 5.28 -2.48
N PHE A 143 11.96 5.64 -2.77
CA PHE A 143 13.15 4.97 -2.26
C PHE A 143 14.26 5.94 -1.84
N CYS A 144 15.13 5.51 -0.92
CA CYS A 144 16.35 6.21 -0.55
C CYS A 144 17.48 5.18 -0.38
N ILE A 145 18.43 5.19 -1.32
CA ILE A 145 19.48 4.16 -1.40
C ILE A 145 20.88 4.75 -1.61
N ALA A 146 20.97 6.05 -1.85
CA ALA A 146 22.21 6.75 -2.14
C ALA A 146 22.19 8.15 -1.52
N SER A 147 23.40 8.69 -1.26
CA SER A 147 23.55 10.10 -0.88
C SER A 147 23.58 11.01 -2.11
N SER A 148 24.01 10.51 -3.26
CA SER A 148 24.01 11.19 -4.56
C SER A 148 22.92 10.61 -5.50
N ARG A 149 22.69 11.27 -6.64
CA ARG A 149 21.73 10.83 -7.65
C ARG A 149 22.21 9.60 -8.42
N GLY A 150 21.30 8.67 -8.73
CA GLY A 150 21.58 7.45 -9.48
C GLY A 150 22.01 6.27 -8.61
N ILE A 151 22.35 5.15 -9.26
CA ILE A 151 22.68 3.87 -8.59
C ILE A 151 24.16 3.48 -8.66
N ALA A 152 25.04 4.34 -9.19
CA ALA A 152 26.43 3.99 -9.46
C ALA A 152 27.22 3.53 -8.22
N THR A 153 26.92 4.08 -7.05
CA THR A 153 27.57 3.74 -5.77
C THR A 153 26.75 2.79 -4.91
N VAL A 154 25.60 2.33 -5.40
CA VAL A 154 24.67 1.52 -4.64
C VAL A 154 25.00 0.05 -4.84
N ALA A 155 25.08 -0.69 -3.73
CA ALA A 155 25.29 -2.13 -3.77
C ALA A 155 24.21 -2.82 -4.62
N ARG A 156 24.63 -3.76 -5.47
CA ARG A 156 23.76 -4.40 -6.48
C ARG A 156 22.54 -5.08 -5.86
N GLU A 157 22.71 -5.74 -4.73
CA GLU A 157 21.66 -6.41 -3.98
C GLU A 157 20.59 -5.44 -3.46
N VAL A 158 20.96 -4.19 -3.15
CA VAL A 158 19.99 -3.14 -2.79
C VAL A 158 19.17 -2.76 -4.03
N VAL A 159 19.84 -2.52 -5.16
CA VAL A 159 19.18 -2.18 -6.44
C VAL A 159 18.18 -3.25 -6.85
N VAL A 160 18.57 -4.53 -6.78
CA VAL A 160 17.68 -5.67 -7.07
C VAL A 160 16.47 -5.69 -6.13
N GLY A 161 16.68 -5.42 -4.83
CA GLY A 161 15.59 -5.31 -3.86
C GLY A 161 14.60 -4.21 -4.18
N VAL A 162 15.10 -3.02 -4.58
CA VAL A 162 14.23 -1.90 -4.96
C VAL A 162 13.43 -2.21 -6.23
N ARG A 163 14.05 -2.84 -7.24
CA ARG A 163 13.33 -3.27 -8.46
C ARG A 163 12.21 -4.27 -8.12
N ALA A 164 12.52 -5.28 -7.32
CA ALA A 164 11.53 -6.26 -6.87
C ALA A 164 10.39 -5.62 -6.06
N HIS A 165 10.67 -4.59 -5.26
CA HIS A 165 9.62 -3.83 -4.60
C HIS A 165 8.66 -3.14 -5.57
N TYR A 166 9.17 -2.57 -6.66
CA TYR A 166 8.32 -1.93 -7.66
C TYR A 166 7.50 -2.93 -8.46
N GLU A 167 8.02 -4.14 -8.70
CA GLU A 167 7.22 -5.24 -9.24
C GLU A 167 6.09 -5.66 -8.29
N LEU A 168 6.35 -5.76 -6.98
CA LEU A 168 5.29 -6.01 -6.00
C LEU A 168 4.22 -4.94 -6.02
N LEU A 169 4.62 -3.66 -6.10
CA LEU A 169 3.67 -2.55 -6.19
C LEU A 169 2.87 -2.56 -7.49
N ARG A 170 3.51 -2.90 -8.61
CA ARG A 170 2.85 -3.10 -9.91
C ARG A 170 1.78 -4.19 -9.80
N LEU A 171 2.15 -5.37 -9.29
CA LEU A 171 1.22 -6.51 -9.12
C LEU A 171 0.03 -6.16 -8.20
N TYR A 172 0.29 -5.47 -7.09
CA TYR A 172 -0.77 -5.00 -6.19
C TYR A 172 -1.69 -3.97 -6.86
N SER A 173 -1.11 -3.01 -7.60
CA SER A 173 -1.88 -2.00 -8.34
C SER A 173 -2.71 -2.61 -9.46
N LEU A 174 -2.16 -3.61 -10.16
CA LEU A 174 -2.84 -4.35 -11.21
C LEU A 174 -4.13 -4.99 -10.69
N ALA A 175 -4.07 -5.73 -9.58
CA ALA A 175 -5.26 -6.32 -8.99
C ALA A 175 -6.33 -5.27 -8.63
N GLY A 176 -5.89 -4.13 -8.07
CA GLY A 176 -6.75 -2.97 -7.77
C GLY A 176 -7.46 -2.39 -8.98
N GLU A 177 -6.71 -2.09 -10.03
CA GLU A 177 -7.24 -1.49 -11.26
C GLU A 177 -8.12 -2.49 -12.04
N CYS A 178 -7.78 -3.78 -12.07
CA CYS A 178 -8.62 -4.80 -12.69
C CYS A 178 -9.96 -4.97 -11.98
N CYS A 179 -9.99 -5.01 -10.64
CA CYS A 179 -11.24 -5.03 -9.88
C CYS A 179 -12.07 -3.76 -10.10
N LYS A 180 -11.42 -2.60 -10.22
CA LYS A 180 -12.07 -1.33 -10.53
C LYS A 180 -12.66 -1.30 -11.95
N LEU A 181 -11.97 -1.88 -12.94
CA LEU A 181 -12.48 -2.03 -14.30
C LEU A 181 -13.67 -2.99 -14.35
N TRP A 182 -13.56 -4.14 -13.68
CA TRP A 182 -14.65 -5.11 -13.55
C TRP A 182 -15.92 -4.46 -12.98
N ASN A 183 -15.80 -3.74 -11.85
CA ASN A 183 -16.93 -3.06 -11.20
C ASN A 183 -17.62 -2.00 -12.07
N LYS A 184 -16.98 -1.55 -13.16
CA LYS A 184 -17.53 -0.60 -14.12
C LYS A 184 -18.13 -1.29 -15.36
N GLY A 185 -18.19 -2.62 -15.40
CA GLY A 185 -18.54 -3.39 -16.62
C GLY A 185 -17.47 -3.27 -17.71
N GLY A 186 -16.24 -2.90 -17.35
CA GLY A 186 -15.18 -2.58 -18.31
C GLY A 186 -14.47 -3.79 -18.92
N LEU A 187 -14.74 -4.99 -18.42
CA LEU A 187 -14.10 -6.26 -18.84
C LEU A 187 -15.06 -7.19 -19.60
N GLU A 188 -16.30 -6.77 -19.85
CA GLU A 188 -17.20 -7.48 -20.77
C GLU A 188 -16.67 -7.36 -22.21
N GLU A 189 -16.91 -8.38 -23.04
CA GLU A 189 -16.49 -8.38 -24.45
C GLU A 189 -16.98 -7.10 -25.15
N PRO A 190 -16.15 -6.43 -25.96
CA PRO A 190 -16.52 -5.18 -26.60
C PRO A 190 -17.70 -5.43 -27.56
N ILE A 191 -18.90 -5.06 -27.14
CA ILE A 191 -20.06 -4.95 -28.03
C ILE A 191 -19.79 -3.72 -28.89
N HIS A 192 -19.50 -3.97 -30.17
CA HIS A 192 -19.22 -2.99 -31.22
C HIS A 192 -20.11 -1.74 -31.12
N ASP A 193 -19.52 -0.53 -31.11
CA ASP A 193 -19.97 0.66 -31.86
C ASP A 193 -19.30 2.01 -31.47
N ASP A 194 -18.38 2.09 -30.49
CA ASP A 194 -17.66 3.35 -30.15
C ASP A 194 -16.12 3.22 -30.19
N ASP A 195 -15.47 3.84 -31.19
CA ASP A 195 -14.07 3.58 -31.57
C ASP A 195 -12.99 4.03 -30.55
N ASP A 196 -13.18 5.13 -29.80
CA ASP A 196 -12.10 5.71 -28.98
C ASP A 196 -11.97 5.09 -27.56
N ALA A 197 -13.07 4.61 -26.97
CA ALA A 197 -13.05 3.97 -25.65
C ALA A 197 -12.63 2.49 -25.70
N VAL A 198 -12.56 1.92 -26.90
CA VAL A 198 -12.22 0.51 -27.14
C VAL A 198 -10.71 0.26 -27.01
N GLU A 199 -9.87 1.22 -27.41
CA GLU A 199 -8.42 1.03 -27.42
C GLU A 199 -7.81 0.88 -26.02
N GLU A 200 -8.25 1.69 -25.04
CA GLU A 200 -7.74 1.59 -23.65
C GLU A 200 -8.18 0.29 -22.97
N LYS A 201 -9.42 -0.17 -23.21
CA LYS A 201 -9.92 -1.44 -22.66
C LYS A 201 -9.19 -2.65 -23.25
N ALA A 202 -8.89 -2.62 -24.55
CA ALA A 202 -8.22 -3.72 -25.24
C ALA A 202 -6.80 -3.99 -24.72
N LEU A 203 -6.07 -2.95 -24.31
CA LEU A 203 -4.70 -3.09 -23.79
C LEU A 203 -4.64 -3.63 -22.35
N LEU A 204 -5.63 -3.30 -21.51
CA LEU A 204 -5.67 -3.68 -20.10
C LEU A 204 -6.25 -5.07 -19.87
N SER A 205 -7.10 -5.52 -20.80
CA SER A 205 -7.78 -6.82 -20.76
C SER A 205 -6.81 -7.99 -20.49
N PRO A 206 -5.71 -8.20 -21.24
CA PRO A 206 -4.85 -9.37 -21.04
C PRO A 206 -4.24 -9.46 -19.64
N LEU A 207 -3.83 -8.32 -19.06
CA LEU A 207 -3.24 -8.29 -17.71
C LEU A 207 -4.27 -8.67 -16.65
N CYS A 208 -5.55 -8.31 -16.83
CA CYS A 208 -6.62 -8.63 -15.90
C CYS A 208 -7.08 -10.09 -15.94
N PHE A 209 -6.77 -10.81 -17.03
CA PHE A 209 -7.06 -12.24 -17.16
C PHE A 209 -5.92 -13.15 -16.66
N THR A 210 -4.87 -12.59 -16.05
CA THR A 210 -3.82 -13.37 -15.38
C THR A 210 -4.45 -14.30 -14.33
N PRO A 211 -4.19 -15.63 -14.36
CA PRO A 211 -4.63 -16.54 -13.33
C PRO A 211 -4.17 -16.09 -11.93
N LEU A 212 -5.07 -16.17 -10.95
CA LEU A 212 -4.80 -15.62 -9.62
C LEU A 212 -3.68 -16.35 -8.85
N ASP A 213 -3.49 -17.65 -9.11
CA ASP A 213 -2.38 -18.44 -8.58
C ASP A 213 -1.04 -18.00 -9.18
N GLU A 214 -1.00 -17.78 -10.49
CA GLU A 214 0.17 -17.23 -11.17
C GLU A 214 0.54 -15.85 -10.60
N TRP A 215 -0.43 -14.96 -10.47
CA TRP A 215 -0.23 -13.66 -9.84
C TRP A 215 0.30 -13.79 -8.40
N ALA A 216 -0.27 -14.70 -7.61
CA ALA A 216 0.16 -14.92 -6.23
C ALA A 216 1.60 -15.44 -6.17
N ASP A 217 2.01 -16.30 -7.11
CA ASP A 217 3.37 -16.79 -7.22
C ASP A 217 4.35 -15.69 -7.63
N GLN A 218 3.98 -14.79 -8.53
CA GLN A 218 4.78 -13.60 -8.84
C GLN A 218 4.95 -12.70 -7.61
N VAL A 219 3.88 -12.47 -6.83
CA VAL A 219 3.97 -11.72 -5.56
C VAL A 219 4.93 -12.41 -4.59
N ARG A 220 4.82 -13.73 -4.40
CA ARG A 220 5.73 -14.49 -3.53
C ARG A 220 7.19 -14.41 -4.02
N HIS A 221 7.40 -14.49 -5.33
CA HIS A 221 8.72 -14.40 -5.95
C HIS A 221 9.38 -13.06 -5.64
N HIS A 222 8.71 -11.94 -5.98
CA HIS A 222 9.30 -10.62 -5.74
C HIS A 222 9.43 -10.30 -4.25
N LEU A 223 8.52 -10.78 -3.40
CA LEU A 223 8.63 -10.63 -1.95
C LEU A 223 9.86 -11.36 -1.42
N ARG A 224 10.13 -12.57 -1.88
CA ARG A 224 11.36 -13.30 -1.56
C ARG A 224 12.60 -12.52 -1.99
N THR A 225 12.62 -11.95 -3.19
CA THR A 225 13.73 -11.12 -3.69
C THR A 225 13.97 -9.89 -2.81
N VAL A 226 12.91 -9.20 -2.36
CA VAL A 226 13.03 -8.10 -1.38
C VAL A 226 13.62 -8.62 -0.06
N MET A 227 13.21 -9.78 0.42
CA MET A 227 13.71 -10.38 1.67
C MET A 227 15.16 -10.84 1.57
N GLN A 228 15.65 -11.23 0.40
CA GLN A 228 17.05 -11.62 0.18
C GLN A 228 17.96 -10.41 -0.16
N SER A 229 17.37 -9.24 -0.42
CA SER A 229 18.10 -8.04 -0.82
C SER A 229 18.93 -7.40 0.31
N GLY A 230 19.70 -6.36 -0.05
CA GLY A 230 20.40 -5.48 0.88
C GLY A 230 19.54 -4.37 1.48
N LEU A 231 18.24 -4.31 1.20
CA LEU A 231 17.34 -3.30 1.80
C LEU A 231 17.27 -3.48 3.31
N VAL A 232 17.30 -2.37 4.04
CA VAL A 232 17.19 -2.36 5.51
C VAL A 232 15.77 -1.97 5.92
N GLY A 233 15.21 -0.90 5.35
CA GLY A 233 13.93 -0.35 5.77
C GLY A 233 12.77 -0.67 4.82
N LEU A 234 11.71 -1.30 5.33
CA LEU A 234 10.46 -1.54 4.60
C LEU A 234 9.30 -0.81 5.27
N PHE A 235 8.69 0.11 4.52
CA PHE A 235 7.63 0.98 5.03
C PHE A 235 6.44 1.03 4.05
N ASP A 236 5.23 1.07 4.60
CA ASP A 236 3.97 1.24 3.83
C ASP A 236 3.69 0.10 2.82
N THR A 237 2.71 0.32 1.96
CA THR A 237 2.19 -0.60 0.94
C THR A 237 3.32 -1.13 0.05
N PRO A 238 3.35 -2.44 -0.25
CA PRO A 238 2.31 -3.44 0.06
C PRO A 238 2.56 -4.23 1.36
N TYR A 239 3.57 -3.87 2.15
CA TYR A 239 4.08 -4.74 3.20
C TYR A 239 3.12 -4.99 4.38
N PRO A 240 2.35 -4.02 4.90
CA PRO A 240 1.32 -4.30 5.91
C PRO A 240 0.28 -5.35 5.47
N TYR A 241 -0.02 -5.41 4.17
CA TYR A 241 -1.00 -6.34 3.58
C TYR A 241 -0.44 -7.75 3.36
N LEU A 242 0.89 -7.87 3.36
CA LEU A 242 1.66 -9.11 3.22
C LEU A 242 2.38 -9.48 4.53
N ALA A 243 1.92 -8.95 5.67
CA ALA A 243 2.60 -9.07 6.95
C ALA A 243 2.97 -10.49 7.37
N PRO A 244 2.08 -11.50 7.27
CA PRO A 244 2.45 -12.88 7.60
C PRO A 244 3.63 -13.38 6.75
N GLN A 245 3.59 -13.13 5.45
CA GLN A 245 4.61 -13.61 4.52
C GLN A 245 5.94 -12.85 4.67
N VAL A 246 5.89 -11.54 4.94
CA VAL A 246 7.09 -10.75 5.26
C VAL A 246 7.78 -11.32 6.49
N LEU A 247 7.05 -11.56 7.58
CA LEU A 247 7.64 -12.05 8.83
C LEU A 247 8.21 -13.47 8.67
N ASP A 248 7.53 -14.35 7.96
CA ASP A 248 8.00 -15.73 7.76
C ASP A 248 9.22 -15.80 6.84
N LEU A 249 9.26 -15.00 5.77
CA LEU A 249 10.45 -14.90 4.92
C LEU A 249 11.60 -14.19 5.64
N ALA A 250 11.32 -13.17 6.45
CA ALA A 250 12.36 -12.47 7.17
C ALA A 250 13.06 -13.37 8.20
N LYS A 251 12.32 -14.26 8.89
CA LYS A 251 12.92 -15.29 9.76
C LYS A 251 13.90 -16.21 9.02
N GLN A 252 13.65 -16.49 7.74
CA GLN A 252 14.46 -17.39 6.92
C GLN A 252 15.68 -16.70 6.33
N TRP A 253 15.51 -15.46 5.87
CA TRP A 253 16.48 -14.80 4.98
C TRP A 253 17.20 -13.61 5.60
N ARG A 254 16.85 -13.19 6.82
CA ARG A 254 17.46 -12.05 7.51
C ARG A 254 18.13 -12.47 8.81
N THR A 255 19.26 -11.84 9.11
CA THR A 255 19.98 -12.06 10.39
C THR A 255 19.20 -11.60 11.61
N SER A 256 18.40 -10.55 11.46
CA SER A 256 17.53 -10.02 12.50
C SER A 256 16.39 -9.24 11.86
N THR A 257 15.21 -9.30 12.48
CA THR A 257 14.06 -8.48 12.13
C THR A 257 13.69 -7.61 13.32
N ILE A 258 13.71 -6.30 13.11
CA ILE A 258 13.17 -5.29 14.03
C ILE A 258 11.79 -4.94 13.52
N LEU A 259 10.77 -5.46 14.18
CA LEU A 259 9.39 -5.10 13.90
C LEU A 259 9.06 -3.76 14.56
N ALA A 260 8.68 -2.79 13.74
CA ALA A 260 8.22 -1.48 14.17
C ALA A 260 6.71 -1.37 13.96
N MET A 261 6.00 -0.78 14.91
CA MET A 261 4.56 -0.62 14.83
C MET A 261 4.12 0.72 15.39
N THR A 262 3.18 1.39 14.73
CA THR A 262 2.56 2.61 15.25
C THR A 262 1.13 2.28 15.61
N GLU A 263 0.82 2.36 16.90
CA GLU A 263 -0.53 2.11 17.41
C GLU A 263 -1.51 3.18 16.90
N ARG A 264 -2.74 2.74 16.63
CA ARG A 264 -3.85 3.51 16.07
C ARG A 264 -5.10 3.24 16.88
N ASP A 265 -5.89 4.29 17.05
CA ASP A 265 -7.31 4.12 17.37
C ASP A 265 -8.02 3.51 16.13
N PRO A 266 -8.65 2.33 16.25
CA PRO A 266 -9.26 1.62 15.11
C PRO A 266 -10.33 2.45 14.40
N THR A 267 -11.19 3.13 15.17
CA THR A 267 -12.26 3.99 14.65
C THR A 267 -11.72 5.16 13.83
N SER A 268 -10.75 5.90 14.38
CA SER A 268 -10.08 7.00 13.68
C SER A 268 -9.35 6.52 12.42
N TRP A 269 -8.69 5.35 12.51
CA TRP A 269 -8.03 4.74 11.36
C TRP A 269 -9.03 4.37 10.25
N ALA A 270 -10.12 3.68 10.58
CA ALA A 270 -11.13 3.27 9.61
C ALA A 270 -11.76 4.49 8.91
N LYS A 271 -12.15 5.52 9.68
CA LYS A 271 -12.68 6.79 9.14
C LYS A 271 -11.70 7.50 8.21
N SER A 272 -10.39 7.44 8.51
CA SER A 272 -9.38 7.95 7.61
C SER A 272 -9.25 7.08 6.36
N ARG A 273 -9.37 5.75 6.50
CA ARG A 273 -9.09 4.79 5.43
C ARG A 273 -10.17 4.75 4.37
N ILE A 274 -11.44 4.85 4.75
CA ILE A 274 -12.61 4.82 3.85
C ILE A 274 -12.58 5.92 2.78
N LYS A 275 -11.84 7.01 3.01
CA LYS A 275 -11.66 8.11 2.05
C LYS A 275 -10.73 7.77 0.88
N HIS A 276 -10.19 6.55 0.82
CA HIS A 276 -9.28 6.09 -0.21
C HIS A 276 -9.92 4.99 -1.07
N GLY A 277 -9.38 4.77 -2.27
CA GLY A 277 -9.71 3.58 -3.06
C GLY A 277 -9.05 2.35 -2.42
N LEU A 278 -9.83 1.32 -2.11
CA LEU A 278 -9.38 0.14 -1.37
C LEU A 278 -9.55 -1.12 -2.22
N LEU A 279 -8.50 -1.93 -2.30
CA LEU A 279 -8.59 -3.32 -2.73
C LEU A 279 -8.81 -4.18 -1.48
N LEU A 280 -9.96 -4.84 -1.41
CA LEU A 280 -10.39 -5.57 -0.23
C LEU A 280 -10.55 -7.04 -0.57
N CYS A 281 -10.08 -7.91 0.30
CA CYS A 281 -10.53 -9.29 0.36
C CYS A 281 -12.05 -9.30 0.59
N ARG A 282 -12.77 -10.05 -0.25
CA ARG A 282 -14.21 -10.28 -0.03
C ARG A 282 -14.44 -10.94 1.32
N GLU A 283 -15.55 -10.62 1.97
CA GLU A 283 -15.83 -11.01 3.35
C GLU A 283 -15.83 -12.53 3.56
N GLU A 284 -16.37 -13.27 2.60
CA GLU A 284 -16.41 -14.74 2.61
C GLU A 284 -15.02 -15.38 2.68
N TYR A 285 -14.00 -14.67 2.20
CA TYR A 285 -12.59 -15.10 2.19
C TYR A 285 -11.72 -14.32 3.17
N SER A 286 -12.28 -13.39 3.94
CA SER A 286 -11.51 -12.64 4.92
C SER A 286 -11.21 -13.50 6.14
N TYR A 287 -10.15 -13.15 6.89
CA TYR A 287 -9.78 -13.91 8.07
C TYR A 287 -10.93 -13.92 9.08
N LYS A 288 -11.38 -15.12 9.48
CA LYS A 288 -12.53 -15.35 10.37
C LYS A 288 -13.81 -14.61 9.96
N ARG A 289 -13.94 -14.18 8.69
CA ARG A 289 -15.07 -13.37 8.20
C ARG A 289 -15.32 -12.13 9.07
N LEU A 290 -14.26 -11.49 9.55
CA LEU A 290 -14.36 -10.25 10.35
C LEU A 290 -14.71 -9.03 9.47
N GLY A 291 -15.44 -9.20 8.37
CA GLY A 291 -15.67 -8.19 7.35
C GLY A 291 -14.58 -8.12 6.28
N SER A 292 -14.81 -7.30 5.25
CA SER A 292 -13.85 -7.04 4.16
C SER A 292 -12.52 -6.48 4.70
N SER A 293 -11.38 -6.95 4.18
CA SER A 293 -10.05 -6.62 4.75
C SER A 293 -9.01 -6.29 3.69
N GLU A 294 -8.15 -5.31 3.97
CA GLU A 294 -6.94 -5.05 3.17
C GLU A 294 -5.76 -5.93 3.60
N PHE A 295 -5.87 -6.62 4.75
CA PHE A 295 -4.80 -7.43 5.32
C PHE A 295 -4.82 -8.86 4.80
N ASP A 296 -3.66 -9.52 4.85
CA ASP A 296 -3.51 -10.94 4.52
C ASP A 296 -4.00 -11.28 3.10
N VAL A 297 -3.52 -10.52 2.11
CA VAL A 297 -3.94 -10.64 0.70
C VAL A 297 -3.69 -12.05 0.15
N LEU A 298 -2.54 -12.67 0.45
CA LEU A 298 -2.23 -14.02 -0.01
C LEU A 298 -3.01 -15.09 0.77
N GLY A 299 -3.31 -14.87 2.05
CA GLY A 299 -4.19 -15.76 2.80
C GLY A 299 -5.63 -15.68 2.31
N CYS A 300 -6.09 -14.52 1.86
CA CYS A 300 -7.40 -14.34 1.20
C CYS A 300 -7.53 -15.26 -0.03
N ILE A 301 -6.53 -15.24 -0.92
CA ILE A 301 -6.48 -16.11 -2.10
C ILE A 301 -6.50 -17.58 -1.70
N THR A 302 -5.69 -17.96 -0.70
CA THR A 302 -5.62 -19.34 -0.22
C THR A 302 -7.00 -19.83 0.26
N ARG A 303 -7.72 -18.99 1.01
CA ARG A 303 -9.08 -19.30 1.49
C ARG A 303 -10.11 -19.35 0.35
N ALA A 304 -9.98 -18.51 -0.67
CA ALA A 304 -10.85 -18.57 -1.84
C ALA A 304 -10.73 -19.88 -2.63
N TYR A 305 -9.50 -20.36 -2.87
CA TYR A 305 -9.30 -21.67 -3.50
C TYR A 305 -9.84 -22.82 -2.65
N GLN A 306 -9.62 -22.78 -1.33
CA GLN A 306 -10.17 -23.79 -0.42
C GLN A 306 -11.70 -23.81 -0.46
N TRP A 307 -12.33 -22.63 -0.46
CA TRP A 307 -13.79 -22.49 -0.54
C TRP A 307 -14.34 -23.04 -1.86
N ASN A 308 -13.71 -22.69 -2.99
CA ASN A 308 -14.12 -23.17 -4.30
C ASN A 308 -14.08 -24.70 -4.40
N ASN A 309 -13.01 -25.32 -3.89
CA ASN A 309 -12.86 -26.77 -3.86
C ASN A 309 -13.95 -27.47 -3.02
N LEU A 310 -14.33 -26.88 -1.88
CA LEU A 310 -15.42 -27.42 -1.04
C LEU A 310 -16.78 -27.35 -1.75
N THR A 311 -17.03 -26.26 -2.47
CA THR A 311 -18.31 -26.02 -3.16
C THR A 311 -18.50 -26.94 -4.36
N ILE A 312 -17.41 -27.25 -5.08
CA ILE A 312 -17.44 -28.22 -6.19
C ILE A 312 -17.72 -29.64 -5.67
N SER A 313 -17.14 -30.02 -4.52
CA SER A 313 -17.31 -31.37 -3.98
C SER A 313 -18.74 -31.70 -3.55
N THR A 314 -19.58 -30.71 -3.26
CA THR A 314 -20.98 -30.94 -2.83
C THR A 314 -21.94 -31.13 -4.00
N ASN A 315 -21.55 -30.74 -5.22
CA ASN A 315 -22.36 -30.86 -6.42
C ASN A 315 -21.91 -32.10 -7.20
N HIS A 316 -22.51 -33.25 -6.90
CA HIS A 316 -22.17 -34.61 -7.36
C HIS A 316 -22.26 -34.88 -8.88
N GLU A 317 -22.26 -33.87 -9.75
CA GLU A 317 -22.24 -34.09 -11.19
C GLU A 317 -20.84 -34.51 -11.66
N SER A 318 -20.75 -35.75 -12.12
CA SER A 318 -19.57 -36.55 -12.53
C SER A 318 -18.58 -35.96 -13.58
N LYS A 319 -18.54 -34.64 -13.81
CA LYS A 319 -17.49 -34.04 -14.64
C LYS A 319 -16.20 -33.88 -13.83
N PRO A 320 -15.03 -34.23 -14.40
CA PRO A 320 -13.76 -33.98 -13.74
C PRO A 320 -13.66 -32.49 -13.40
N PRO A 321 -13.20 -32.12 -12.19
CA PRO A 321 -13.10 -30.74 -11.78
C PRO A 321 -12.03 -30.07 -12.64
N ASN A 322 -12.45 -29.36 -13.69
CA ASN A 322 -11.65 -28.23 -14.15
C ASN A 322 -11.57 -27.31 -12.94
N VAL A 323 -10.41 -27.28 -12.29
CA VAL A 323 -10.13 -26.35 -11.20
C VAL A 323 -10.48 -24.97 -11.74
N ALA A 324 -11.57 -24.38 -11.25
CA ALA A 324 -12.03 -23.12 -11.82
C ALA A 324 -10.91 -22.10 -11.61
N THR A 325 -10.41 -21.55 -12.72
CA THR A 325 -9.45 -20.46 -12.70
C THR A 325 -10.11 -19.29 -12.00
N LEU A 326 -9.54 -18.86 -10.88
CA LEU A 326 -10.00 -17.66 -10.18
C LEU A 326 -9.32 -16.44 -10.80
N HIS A 327 -10.09 -15.37 -10.92
CA HIS A 327 -9.64 -14.04 -11.31
C HIS A 327 -9.63 -13.08 -10.12
N PHE A 328 -9.12 -11.85 -10.32
CA PHE A 328 -9.03 -10.86 -9.25
C PHE A 328 -10.39 -10.53 -8.62
N TRP A 329 -11.42 -10.32 -9.44
CA TRP A 329 -12.77 -9.96 -8.98
C TRP A 329 -13.54 -11.09 -8.31
N ASP A 330 -13.11 -12.34 -8.50
CA ASP A 330 -13.70 -13.48 -7.79
C ASP A 330 -13.34 -13.44 -6.31
N VAL A 331 -12.16 -12.89 -5.97
CA VAL A 331 -11.59 -12.92 -4.61
C VAL A 331 -11.56 -11.55 -3.94
N PHE A 332 -11.35 -10.50 -4.73
CA PHE A 332 -11.23 -9.13 -4.25
C PHE A 332 -12.38 -8.25 -4.70
N ARG A 333 -12.67 -7.22 -3.91
CA ARG A 333 -13.59 -6.13 -4.22
C ARG A 333 -12.81 -4.82 -4.20
N TYR A 334 -12.93 -4.03 -5.27
CA TYR A 334 -12.50 -2.64 -5.25
C TYR A 334 -13.61 -1.75 -4.68
N ARG A 335 -13.31 -0.95 -3.66
CA ARG A 335 -14.22 0.08 -3.13
C ARG A 335 -13.70 1.46 -3.52
N SER A 336 -14.56 2.27 -4.14
CA SER A 336 -14.24 3.65 -4.50
C SER A 336 -14.39 4.58 -3.29
N HIS A 337 -13.63 5.68 -3.26
CA HIS A 337 -13.78 6.74 -2.26
C HIS A 337 -15.08 7.56 -2.41
N HIS A 338 -15.81 7.37 -3.51
CA HIS A 338 -17.11 7.99 -3.76
C HIS A 338 -18.30 7.09 -3.37
N GLU A 339 -18.05 5.83 -3.02
CA GLU A 339 -19.10 4.90 -2.63
C GLU A 339 -19.66 5.31 -1.26
N GLU A 340 -20.97 5.23 -1.07
CA GLU A 340 -21.61 5.55 0.21
C GLU A 340 -20.99 4.73 1.33
N ILE A 341 -20.75 5.37 2.48
CA ILE A 341 -20.12 4.71 3.62
C ILE A 341 -21.21 3.95 4.36
N ASP A 342 -21.12 2.62 4.28
CA ASP A 342 -21.96 1.75 5.08
C ASP A 342 -21.29 1.49 6.45
N SER A 343 -22.11 1.51 7.49
CA SER A 343 -21.71 1.29 8.89
C SER A 343 -21.11 -0.09 9.11
N GLU A 344 -21.64 -1.13 8.47
CA GLU A 344 -21.11 -2.49 8.58
C GLU A 344 -19.69 -2.59 8.00
N PHE A 345 -19.47 -1.95 6.85
CA PHE A 345 -18.14 -1.86 6.27
C PHE A 345 -17.14 -1.13 7.17
N GLN A 346 -17.52 -0.01 7.76
CA GLN A 346 -16.65 0.72 8.67
C GLN A 346 -16.30 -0.14 9.90
N ILE A 347 -17.29 -0.79 10.52
CA ILE A 347 -17.08 -1.68 11.66
C ILE A 347 -16.15 -2.84 11.28
N GLY A 348 -16.31 -3.40 10.08
CA GLY A 348 -15.38 -4.42 9.55
C GLY A 348 -13.94 -3.92 9.50
N LEU A 349 -13.69 -2.72 8.96
CA LEU A 349 -12.35 -2.13 8.95
C LEU A 349 -11.80 -1.90 10.37
N GLU A 350 -12.63 -1.45 11.31
CA GLU A 350 -12.26 -1.27 12.72
C GLU A 350 -11.80 -2.60 13.34
N HIS A 351 -12.61 -3.66 13.23
CA HIS A 351 -12.27 -5.00 13.72
C HIS A 351 -10.99 -5.56 13.08
N GLN A 352 -10.78 -5.33 11.78
CA GLN A 352 -9.58 -5.76 11.09
C GLN A 352 -8.33 -5.04 11.61
N MET A 353 -8.42 -3.74 11.89
CA MET A 353 -7.33 -3.00 12.53
C MET A 353 -7.08 -3.51 13.95
N GLU A 354 -8.12 -3.66 14.78
CA GLU A 354 -8.00 -4.22 16.13
C GLU A 354 -7.30 -5.57 16.12
N HIS A 355 -7.70 -6.44 15.20
CA HIS A 355 -7.09 -7.75 15.01
C HIS A 355 -5.62 -7.64 14.62
N HIS A 356 -5.28 -6.77 13.66
CA HIS A 356 -3.90 -6.51 13.23
C HIS A 356 -3.03 -6.03 14.40
N GLN A 357 -3.52 -5.10 15.23
CA GLN A 357 -2.79 -4.63 16.41
C GLN A 357 -2.66 -5.71 17.48
N THR A 358 -3.71 -6.51 17.70
CA THR A 358 -3.68 -7.62 18.66
C THR A 358 -2.59 -8.64 18.32
N ILE A 359 -2.40 -8.95 17.04
CA ILE A 359 -1.36 -9.90 16.60
C ILE A 359 0.03 -9.29 16.68
N TYR A 360 0.22 -8.08 16.14
CA TYR A 360 1.57 -7.59 15.84
C TYR A 360 2.15 -6.64 16.88
N LEU A 361 1.33 -5.97 17.70
CA LEU A 361 1.83 -5.05 18.72
C LEU A 361 2.68 -5.79 19.78
N PRO A 362 2.31 -7.00 20.27
CA PRO A 362 3.17 -7.76 21.20
C PRO A 362 4.49 -8.23 20.58
N LEU A 363 4.58 -8.30 19.25
CA LEU A 363 5.78 -8.71 18.53
C LEU A 363 6.70 -7.52 18.21
N ALA A 364 6.18 -6.29 18.29
CA ALA A 364 6.90 -5.08 17.91
C ALA A 364 7.98 -4.74 18.95
N ARG A 365 9.21 -4.52 18.47
CA ARG A 365 10.36 -4.10 19.30
C ARG A 365 10.52 -2.59 19.35
N TYR A 366 9.80 -1.87 18.49
CA TYR A 366 9.84 -0.42 18.41
C TYR A 366 8.44 0.14 18.14
N THR A 367 7.89 0.90 19.09
CA THR A 367 6.52 1.41 19.05
C THR A 367 6.44 2.93 19.29
N PRO A 368 6.89 3.75 18.33
CA PRO A 368 6.86 5.20 18.49
C PRO A 368 5.43 5.74 18.52
N ASN A 369 5.13 6.57 19.53
CA ASN A 369 3.80 7.11 19.75
C ASN A 369 3.54 8.38 18.93
N PHE A 370 3.37 8.24 17.62
CA PHE A 370 3.07 9.37 16.73
C PHE A 370 1.63 9.91 16.87
N PHE A 371 0.71 9.17 17.50
CA PHE A 371 -0.73 9.47 17.50
C PHE A 371 -1.32 9.74 18.88
N GLY A 372 -0.47 9.76 19.92
CA GLY A 372 -0.90 10.01 21.30
C GLY A 372 -1.77 8.90 21.90
N VAL A 373 -1.83 7.73 21.28
CA VAL A 373 -2.60 6.59 21.80
C VAL A 373 -1.83 5.99 22.97
N THR A 374 -2.47 5.82 24.12
CA THR A 374 -1.90 5.11 25.28
C THR A 374 -2.98 4.20 25.86
N HIS A 375 -3.00 2.92 25.48
CA HIS A 375 -4.07 2.00 25.86
C HIS A 375 -4.10 1.60 27.34
N ASN A 376 -3.04 1.87 28.12
CA ASN A 376 -2.91 1.43 29.51
C ASN A 376 -2.49 2.54 30.48
N LYS A 377 -3.06 3.75 30.38
CA LYS A 377 -2.97 4.68 31.52
C LYS A 377 -3.94 4.21 32.59
N SER A 378 -3.42 3.40 33.52
CA SER A 378 -4.02 3.14 34.82
C SER A 378 -4.65 4.42 35.35
N THR A 379 -5.94 4.37 35.65
CA THR A 379 -6.80 5.50 36.06
C THR A 379 -6.38 6.18 37.37
N THR A 380 -5.27 5.76 37.97
CA THR A 380 -4.79 6.26 39.26
C THR A 380 -3.83 7.45 39.19
N ASP A 381 -3.17 7.75 38.06
CA ASP A 381 -2.29 8.92 37.94
C ASP A 381 -2.96 10.07 37.18
N LYS A 382 -4.03 10.60 37.77
CA LYS A 382 -4.58 11.91 37.43
C LYS A 382 -3.68 12.97 38.05
N GLN A 383 -2.75 13.58 37.30
CA GLN A 383 -2.52 15.05 37.34
C GLN A 383 -1.32 15.59 36.57
N ASN A 384 -0.39 14.78 36.06
CA ASN A 384 0.62 15.32 35.16
C ASN A 384 0.06 15.28 33.74
N THR A 385 -0.49 16.42 33.30
CA THR A 385 -0.63 16.80 31.88
C THR A 385 0.73 16.67 31.21
N ALA A 386 1.11 15.43 30.90
CA ALA A 386 2.30 15.12 30.14
C ALA A 386 2.12 15.79 28.79
N GLN A 387 2.73 16.96 28.67
CA GLN A 387 2.90 17.70 27.44
C GLN A 387 3.30 16.68 26.38
N HIS A 388 2.42 16.47 25.38
CA HIS A 388 2.70 15.56 24.28
C HIS A 388 3.99 16.06 23.63
N HIS A 389 5.11 15.45 23.99
CA HIS A 389 6.40 15.78 23.38
C HIS A 389 6.28 15.42 21.91
N HIS A 390 6.30 16.45 21.07
CA HIS A 390 6.32 16.30 19.64
C HIS A 390 7.53 15.44 19.27
N ILE A 391 7.29 14.23 18.74
CA ILE A 391 8.37 13.34 18.31
C ILE A 391 9.13 14.01 17.17
N ASN A 392 10.42 14.29 17.39
CA ASN A 392 11.28 14.86 16.36
C ASN A 392 11.83 13.73 15.45
N GLU A 393 11.84 13.95 14.14
CA GLU A 393 12.41 13.01 13.16
C GLU A 393 13.86 12.63 13.50
N LYS A 394 14.64 13.57 14.06
CA LYS A 394 16.02 13.29 14.50
C LYS A 394 16.10 12.26 15.63
N ASP A 395 15.16 12.30 16.57
CA ASP A 395 15.12 11.35 17.68
C ASP A 395 14.72 9.96 17.17
N VAL A 396 13.69 9.90 16.32
CA VAL A 396 13.29 8.65 15.63
C VAL A 396 14.45 8.07 14.82
N SER A 397 15.19 8.92 14.10
CA SER A 397 16.35 8.50 13.30
C SER A 397 17.45 7.89 14.18
N ARG A 398 17.73 8.50 15.34
CA ARG A 398 18.68 7.96 16.33
C ARG A 398 18.22 6.63 16.89
N ASP A 399 16.93 6.48 17.21
CA ASP A 399 16.37 5.25 17.76
C ASP A 399 16.42 4.10 16.73
N ILE A 400 15.99 4.36 15.49
CA ILE A 400 16.09 3.40 14.39
C ILE A 400 17.55 2.96 14.21
N ARG A 401 18.49 3.92 14.21
CA ARG A 401 19.92 3.62 14.13
C ARG A 401 20.38 2.72 15.27
N HIS A 402 19.96 3.02 16.50
CA HIS A 402 20.30 2.20 17.65
C HIS A 402 19.78 0.75 17.52
N HIS A 403 18.50 0.57 17.14
CA HIS A 403 17.91 -0.76 16.96
C HIS A 403 18.56 -1.57 15.83
N VAL A 404 18.84 -0.94 14.69
CA VAL A 404 19.45 -1.62 13.54
C VAL A 404 20.91 -1.98 13.82
N LEU A 405 21.69 -1.08 14.42
CA LEU A 405 23.10 -1.33 14.71
C LEU A 405 23.32 -2.30 15.87
N SER A 406 22.45 -2.31 16.89
CA SER A 406 22.50 -3.30 17.97
C SER A 406 22.17 -4.72 17.50
N ALA A 407 21.36 -4.85 16.44
CA ALA A 407 21.06 -6.14 15.83
C ALA A 407 22.21 -6.73 14.99
N LYS A 408 23.19 -5.92 14.57
CA LYS A 408 24.37 -6.40 13.83
C LYS A 408 25.39 -7.05 14.78
N LYS A 409 25.68 -8.34 14.58
CA LYS A 409 26.76 -9.05 15.29
C LYS A 409 28.15 -8.61 14.76
N SER A 410 28.71 -7.60 15.43
CA SER A 410 30.10 -7.09 15.53
C SER A 410 31.12 -7.06 14.37
N SER A 411 31.00 -7.75 13.22
CA SER A 411 32.15 -7.84 12.28
C SER A 411 32.22 -6.83 11.13
N SER A 412 31.14 -6.10 10.78
CA SER A 412 31.22 -4.98 9.81
C SER A 412 30.42 -3.76 10.26
N ARG A 413 31.11 -2.85 10.96
CA ARG A 413 30.57 -1.54 11.40
C ARG A 413 30.66 -0.45 10.33
N HIS A 414 31.09 -0.77 9.11
CA HIS A 414 31.25 0.23 8.06
C HIS A 414 30.02 0.27 7.15
N ASP A 415 29.57 1.52 6.91
CA ASP A 415 28.75 2.06 5.80
C ASP A 415 27.42 2.76 6.12
N TYR A 416 26.89 2.72 7.35
CA TYR A 416 25.65 3.46 7.69
C TYR A 416 25.87 4.81 8.38
N ASN A 417 27.06 5.39 8.28
CA ASN A 417 27.37 6.65 8.96
C ASN A 417 26.86 7.88 8.21
N VAL A 418 26.63 7.76 6.89
CA VAL A 418 26.25 8.86 6.02
C VAL A 418 24.75 8.81 5.75
N SER A 419 24.08 9.96 5.88
CA SER A 419 22.67 10.10 5.54
C SER A 419 22.41 9.86 4.04
N LEU A 420 21.38 9.08 3.72
CA LEU A 420 20.92 8.87 2.34
C LEU A 420 19.96 10.00 1.98
N LYS A 421 20.54 11.10 1.51
CA LYS A 421 19.77 12.30 1.19
C LYS A 421 18.94 12.12 -0.09
N CYS A 422 19.45 11.40 -1.08
CA CYS A 422 18.80 11.32 -2.38
C CYS A 422 17.59 10.39 -2.35
N ARG A 423 16.44 10.95 -2.72
CA ARG A 423 15.15 10.24 -2.73
C ARG A 423 14.62 10.17 -4.15
N GLY A 424 14.46 8.95 -4.64
CA GLY A 424 13.80 8.68 -5.91
C GLY A 424 12.36 8.25 -5.69
N ARG A 425 11.59 8.32 -6.77
CA ARG A 425 10.22 7.83 -6.86
C ARG A 425 10.06 7.07 -8.17
N VAL A 426 9.41 5.91 -8.13
CA VAL A 426 9.03 5.19 -9.35
C VAL A 426 7.51 5.11 -9.41
N ASN A 427 6.96 5.49 -10.55
CA ASN A 427 5.57 5.25 -10.88
C ASN A 427 5.50 4.09 -11.87
N TRP A 428 4.42 3.32 -11.82
CA TRP A 428 4.07 2.37 -12.86
C TRP A 428 3.01 3.02 -13.76
N ASP A 429 3.26 2.97 -15.07
CA ASP A 429 2.33 3.34 -16.12
C ASP A 429 1.68 2.06 -16.65
N MET A 430 0.42 1.85 -16.25
CA MET A 430 -0.33 0.66 -16.60
C MET A 430 -0.60 0.55 -18.10
N LYS A 431 -0.70 1.67 -18.84
CA LYS A 431 -1.01 1.65 -20.28
C LYS A 431 0.11 1.02 -21.10
N HIS A 432 1.35 1.31 -20.73
CA HIS A 432 2.54 0.82 -21.42
C HIS A 432 3.26 -0.29 -20.64
N ASP A 433 2.64 -0.72 -19.53
CA ASP A 433 3.23 -1.63 -18.54
C ASP A 433 4.69 -1.30 -18.18
N ALA A 434 4.98 -0.02 -17.98
CA ALA A 434 6.34 0.48 -17.86
C ALA A 434 6.58 1.24 -16.55
N PHE A 435 7.80 1.18 -16.03
CA PHE A 435 8.21 1.98 -14.88
C PHE A 435 8.78 3.32 -15.31
N ILE A 436 8.27 4.38 -14.69
CA ILE A 436 8.74 5.75 -14.88
C ILE A 436 9.42 6.20 -13.59
N GLU A 437 10.74 6.35 -13.66
CA GLU A 437 11.54 6.84 -12.56
C GLU A 437 11.62 8.37 -12.56
N LEU A 438 11.28 8.96 -11.43
CA LEU A 438 11.30 10.38 -11.16
C LEU A 438 12.17 10.65 -9.94
N TYR A 439 13.15 11.53 -10.07
CA TYR A 439 13.88 12.04 -8.91
C TYR A 439 13.21 13.30 -8.41
N HIS A 440 13.06 13.41 -7.09
CA HIS A 440 12.58 14.66 -6.50
C HIS A 440 13.62 15.76 -6.76
N LEU A 441 13.25 16.67 -7.68
CA LEU A 441 13.89 17.93 -8.05
C LEU A 441 14.54 18.67 -6.84
N PRO A 442 15.57 19.52 -7.08
CA PRO A 442 16.96 19.42 -6.62
C PRO A 442 17.23 19.42 -5.10
N LYS A 443 16.23 19.50 -4.22
CA LYS A 443 16.45 19.76 -2.79
C LYS A 443 17.05 18.60 -1.99
N THR A 444 17.12 17.39 -2.55
CA THR A 444 17.48 16.19 -1.79
C THR A 444 18.71 15.45 -2.30
N CYS A 445 19.17 15.69 -3.52
CA CYS A 445 20.32 15.00 -4.08
C CYS A 445 21.44 16.02 -4.34
N ASP A 446 22.62 15.78 -3.75
CA ASP A 446 23.81 16.54 -4.09
C ASP A 446 24.15 16.21 -5.57
N PHE A 447 24.15 17.21 -6.45
CA PHE A 447 24.60 17.05 -7.83
C PHE A 447 26.12 16.95 -7.82
N MET A 448 26.66 15.78 -8.14
CA MET A 448 28.07 15.65 -8.44
C MET A 448 28.27 16.01 -9.91
N GLU A 449 28.85 17.18 -10.18
CA GLU A 449 29.25 17.57 -11.54
C GLU A 449 30.15 16.47 -12.14
N GLY A 450 29.83 16.04 -13.36
CA GLY A 450 30.63 15.07 -14.11
C GLY A 450 30.34 13.58 -13.87
N THR A 451 29.32 13.21 -13.08
CA THR A 451 28.88 11.81 -13.00
C THR A 451 27.64 11.56 -13.87
N GLU A 452 27.76 10.62 -14.79
CA GLU A 452 26.62 10.15 -15.59
C GLU A 452 25.58 9.49 -14.68
N MET A 453 24.33 9.92 -14.79
CA MET A 453 23.26 9.37 -13.98
C MET A 453 22.84 8.01 -14.53
N ILE A 454 23.14 6.94 -13.78
CA ILE A 454 22.60 5.61 -14.05
C ILE A 454 21.22 5.52 -13.37
N PRO A 455 20.11 5.42 -14.14
CA PRO A 455 18.77 5.28 -13.57
C PRO A 455 18.63 3.92 -12.87
N LEU A 456 17.79 3.86 -11.85
CA LEU A 456 17.38 2.61 -11.20
C LEU A 456 16.69 1.68 -12.20
N MET A 457 15.84 2.25 -13.07
CA MET A 457 15.10 1.55 -14.11
C MET A 457 15.68 1.91 -15.48
N SER A 458 16.46 1.01 -16.06
CA SER A 458 16.96 1.16 -17.43
C SER A 458 16.00 0.51 -18.42
N PHE A 459 15.02 1.31 -18.88
CA PHE A 459 14.16 1.13 -20.07
C PHE A 459 13.16 -0.02 -20.14
N GLY A 460 12.14 0.22 -20.98
CA GLY A 460 10.84 -0.44 -21.05
C GLY A 460 10.87 -1.93 -21.37
N PHE A 461 9.85 -2.62 -20.85
CA PHE A 461 9.49 -3.96 -21.28
C PHE A 461 9.15 -3.90 -22.77
N HIS A 462 9.83 -4.72 -23.58
CA HIS A 462 9.52 -4.93 -25.00
C HIS A 462 8.49 -6.05 -25.16
#